data_AF-A0A1Y1W5F1-F1
#
_entry.id   AF-A0A1Y1W5F1-F1
#
_cell.length_a   1.000
_cell.length_b   1.000
_cell.length_c   1.000
_cell.angle_alpha   90.00
_cell.angle_beta   90.00
_cell.angle_gamma   90.00
#
_symmetry.space_group_name_H-M   'P 1'
#
loop_
_entity.id
_entity.type
_entity.pdbx_description
1 polymer ?
#
loop_
_entity_poly.entity_id
_entity_poly.type
_entity_poly.pdbx_seq_one_letter_code
_entity_poly.pdbx_strand_id
1 'polypeptide(L)'
;MEIVVDKGHLSMPGYHESLPLVHFSKMQSSRFNPATWPDNLVPVEPVPSPNKATGKIKLLHVHVVRLKDNSEISISINLSHSAADSITFMTFLNCWADEMCALVAGVSVAEVTYCFGADVIKQHLLSERAPLSDVVGLEHTVGGVGQEEKEIRNE
;
A
#
# COMPACT_ATOMS: atom_id res chain seq x y z
N MET A 1 -6.47 -6.48 -17.77
CA MET A 1 -6.00 -5.17 -17.28
C MET A 1 -4.70 -4.85 -17.99
N GLU A 2 -4.57 -3.63 -18.48
CA GLU A 2 -3.36 -3.14 -19.14
C GLU A 2 -2.90 -1.87 -18.42
N ILE A 3 -1.63 -1.81 -18.04
CA ILE A 3 -0.99 -0.62 -17.49
C ILE A 3 -0.27 0.06 -18.65
N VAL A 4 -0.72 1.26 -19.00
CA VAL A 4 -0.14 2.05 -20.09
C VAL A 4 0.59 3.23 -19.46
N VAL A 5 1.91 3.32 -19.72
CA VAL A 5 2.73 4.47 -19.32
C VAL A 5 2.79 5.42 -20.50
N ASP A 6 2.06 6.53 -20.40
CA ASP A 6 2.05 7.59 -21.42
C ASP A 6 2.80 8.81 -20.88
N LYS A 7 3.98 9.08 -21.45
CA LYS A 7 4.81 10.23 -21.08
C LYS A 7 4.15 11.57 -21.40
N GLY A 8 3.28 11.63 -22.42
CA GLY A 8 2.56 12.83 -22.81
C GLY A 8 1.31 13.08 -21.96
N HIS A 9 0.86 12.07 -21.20
CA HIS A 9 -0.35 12.14 -20.40
C HIS A 9 -0.19 11.37 -19.08
N LEU A 10 0.60 11.96 -18.17
CA LEU A 10 0.85 11.38 -16.85
C LEU A 10 -0.46 11.28 -16.05
N SER A 11 -0.72 10.07 -15.54
CA SER A 11 -1.83 9.82 -14.61
C SER A 11 -1.45 10.35 -13.23
N MET A 12 -1.85 11.59 -12.93
CA MET A 12 -1.61 12.19 -11.62
C MET A 12 -2.38 11.44 -10.53
N PRO A 13 -1.77 11.22 -9.34
CA PRO A 13 -2.45 10.57 -8.24
C PRO A 13 -3.73 11.31 -7.85
N GLY A 14 -4.70 10.58 -7.30
CA GLY A 14 -5.72 11.24 -6.49
C GLY A 14 -5.02 11.87 -5.30
N TYR A 15 -5.19 13.17 -5.07
CA TYR A 15 -4.60 13.85 -3.93
C TYR A 15 -5.69 14.58 -3.16
N HIS A 16 -5.64 14.46 -1.84
CA HIS A 16 -6.53 15.15 -0.92
C HIS A 16 -5.75 15.55 0.33
N GLU A 17 -6.08 16.70 0.91
CA GLU A 17 -5.52 17.17 2.17
C GLU A 17 -6.63 17.53 3.15
N SER A 18 -6.45 17.25 4.44
CA SER A 18 -7.43 17.60 5.46
C SER A 18 -6.82 17.96 6.82
N LEU A 19 -7.61 18.66 7.64
CA LEU A 19 -7.21 19.22 8.94
C LEU A 19 -8.20 18.82 10.06
N PRO A 20 -8.22 17.55 10.50
CA PRO A 20 -9.11 17.10 11.57
C PRO A 20 -8.69 17.64 12.95
N LEU A 21 -9.63 17.64 13.88
CA LEU A 21 -9.41 18.08 15.27
C LEU A 21 -8.75 17.02 16.17
N VAL A 22 -8.22 15.94 15.59
CA VAL A 22 -7.52 14.88 16.33
C VAL A 22 -6.07 15.29 16.57
N HIS A 23 -5.63 15.29 17.83
CA HIS A 23 -4.24 15.57 18.22
C HIS A 23 -3.44 14.26 18.35
N PHE A 24 -2.14 14.29 18.02
CA PHE A 24 -1.26 13.10 18.04
C PHE A 24 -1.24 12.35 19.38
N SER A 25 -1.20 13.08 20.49
CA SER A 25 -1.17 12.48 21.84
C SER A 25 -2.36 11.54 22.12
N LYS A 26 -3.52 11.78 21.51
CA LYS A 26 -4.68 10.88 21.59
C LYS A 26 -4.39 9.55 20.90
N MET A 27 -3.79 9.58 19.71
CA MET A 27 -3.40 8.38 18.97
C MET A 27 -2.32 7.61 19.74
N GLN A 28 -1.29 8.32 20.22
CA GLN A 28 -0.19 7.72 20.97
C GLN A 28 -0.64 7.06 22.28
N SER A 29 -1.44 7.76 23.11
CA SER A 29 -1.97 7.22 24.37
C SER A 29 -2.88 6.00 24.16
N SER A 30 -3.53 5.91 22.99
CA SER A 30 -4.34 4.75 22.58
C SER A 30 -3.55 3.63 21.90
N ARG A 31 -2.21 3.70 21.88
CA ARG A 31 -1.32 2.76 21.17
C ARG A 31 -1.69 2.62 19.69
N PHE A 32 -2.04 3.73 19.06
CA PHE A 32 -2.42 3.81 17.64
C PHE A 32 -3.65 2.97 17.24
N ASN A 33 -4.58 2.74 18.17
CA ASN A 33 -5.85 2.08 17.87
C ASN A 33 -6.56 2.78 16.69
N PRO A 34 -6.98 2.06 15.62
CA PRO A 34 -7.69 2.64 14.49
C PRO A 34 -8.94 3.45 14.86
N ALA A 35 -9.61 3.12 15.96
CA ALA A 35 -10.78 3.86 16.46
C ALA A 35 -10.45 5.29 16.94
N THR A 36 -9.17 5.64 17.09
CA THR A 36 -8.74 7.00 17.46
C THR A 36 -8.16 7.79 16.29
N TRP A 37 -8.10 7.19 15.11
CA TRP A 37 -7.66 7.86 13.89
C TRP A 37 -8.71 8.91 13.47
N PRO A 38 -8.33 9.90 12.66
CA PRO A 38 -9.30 10.79 12.03
C PRO A 38 -10.35 10.01 11.25
N ASP A 39 -11.63 10.35 11.41
CA ASP A 39 -12.76 9.66 10.74
C ASP A 39 -12.65 9.67 9.20
N ASN A 40 -11.88 10.61 8.67
CA ASN A 40 -11.61 10.76 7.25
C ASN A 40 -10.27 10.19 6.81
N LEU A 41 -9.51 9.48 7.68
CA LEU A 41 -8.25 8.80 7.32
C LEU A 41 -8.54 7.51 6.51
N VAL A 42 -9.36 7.64 5.49
CA VAL A 42 -9.65 6.62 4.48
C VAL A 42 -9.20 7.22 3.15
N PRO A 43 -8.54 6.44 2.27
CA PRO A 43 -8.18 6.93 0.95
C PRO A 43 -9.39 7.48 0.21
N VAL A 44 -9.16 8.49 -0.65
CA VAL A 44 -10.18 9.24 -1.42
C VAL A 44 -11.23 8.32 -2.08
N GLU A 45 -10.84 7.10 -2.47
CA GLU A 45 -11.75 6.00 -2.77
C GLU A 45 -11.23 4.69 -2.11
N PRO A 46 -12.08 3.93 -1.40
CA PRO A 46 -11.67 2.68 -0.75
C PRO A 46 -11.43 1.55 -1.75
N VAL A 47 -12.02 1.65 -2.94
CA VAL A 47 -11.89 0.66 -4.01
C VAL A 47 -11.45 1.37 -5.28
N PRO A 48 -10.35 0.94 -5.93
CA PRO A 48 -9.94 1.48 -7.20
C PRO A 48 -11.01 1.18 -8.25
N SER A 49 -11.77 2.21 -8.62
CA SER A 49 -12.88 2.11 -9.57
C SER A 49 -12.55 2.83 -10.88
N PRO A 50 -13.04 2.34 -12.04
CA PRO A 50 -12.89 3.06 -13.29
C PRO A 50 -13.60 4.41 -13.20
N ASN A 51 -12.90 5.48 -13.54
CA ASN A 51 -13.51 6.79 -13.68
C ASN A 51 -14.63 6.73 -14.73
N LYS A 52 -15.82 7.24 -14.38
CA LYS A 52 -17.01 7.14 -15.24
C LYS A 52 -16.85 7.79 -16.62
N ALA A 53 -16.04 8.84 -16.74
CA ALA A 53 -15.87 9.57 -17.99
C ALA A 53 -14.76 8.97 -18.86
N THR A 54 -13.67 8.48 -18.26
CA THR A 54 -12.49 8.02 -19.00
C THR A 54 -12.34 6.50 -19.06
N GLY A 55 -13.07 5.76 -18.21
CA GLY A 55 -12.92 4.31 -18.04
C GLY A 55 -11.59 3.89 -17.41
N LYS A 56 -10.74 4.84 -17.00
CA LYS A 56 -9.40 4.56 -16.45
C LYS A 56 -9.45 4.47 -14.94
N ILE A 57 -8.67 3.54 -14.38
CA ILE A 57 -8.46 3.37 -12.95
C ILE A 57 -7.22 4.19 -12.56
N LYS A 58 -7.31 4.98 -11.49
CA LYS A 58 -6.14 5.63 -10.91
C LYS A 58 -5.28 4.61 -10.16
N LEU A 59 -3.97 4.66 -10.38
CA LEU A 59 -3.03 3.73 -9.75
C LEU A 59 -2.76 4.07 -8.28
N LEU A 60 -2.81 5.36 -7.95
CA LEU A 60 -2.41 5.88 -6.65
C LEU A 60 -3.39 6.95 -6.17
N HIS A 61 -3.84 6.83 -4.93
CA HIS A 61 -4.53 7.85 -4.17
C HIS A 61 -3.76 8.13 -2.89
N VAL A 62 -3.54 9.41 -2.60
CA VAL A 62 -2.84 9.90 -1.43
C VAL A 62 -3.76 10.86 -0.68
N HIS A 63 -3.90 10.65 0.61
CA HIS A 63 -4.57 11.56 1.51
C HIS A 63 -3.62 11.98 2.63
N VAL A 64 -3.31 13.28 2.66
CA VAL A 64 -2.46 13.88 3.69
C VAL A 64 -3.35 14.52 4.76
N VAL A 65 -3.07 14.24 6.01
CA VAL A 65 -3.83 14.72 7.15
C VAL A 65 -2.88 15.42 8.10
N ARG A 66 -3.03 16.73 8.28
CA ARG A 66 -2.29 17.43 9.35
C ARG A 66 -3.13 17.35 10.62
N LEU A 67 -2.54 16.80 11.67
CA LEU A 67 -3.21 16.66 12.95
C LEU A 67 -3.30 18.02 13.65
N LYS A 68 -4.22 18.08 14.61
CA LYS A 68 -4.55 19.29 15.36
C LYS A 68 -3.29 19.96 15.90
N ASP A 69 -3.25 21.29 15.82
CA ASP A 69 -2.15 22.12 16.33
C ASP A 69 -0.80 21.82 15.67
N ASN A 70 -0.81 21.28 14.44
CA ASN A 70 0.36 20.76 13.72
C ASN A 70 1.15 19.74 14.55
N SER A 71 0.45 18.98 15.39
CA SER A 71 1.12 18.05 16.30
C SER A 71 1.88 16.95 15.56
N GLU A 72 1.37 16.52 14.40
CA GLU A 72 1.99 15.54 13.49
C GLU A 72 1.28 15.53 12.12
N ILE A 73 1.79 14.71 11.20
CA ILE A 73 1.14 14.39 9.91
C ILE A 73 0.80 12.89 9.85
N SER A 74 -0.37 12.55 9.32
CA SER A 74 -0.73 11.19 8.91
C SER A 74 -0.92 11.15 7.40
N ILE A 75 -0.41 10.12 6.75
CA ILE A 75 -0.51 9.93 5.30
C ILE A 75 -1.19 8.58 5.05
N SER A 76 -2.33 8.60 4.37
CA SER A 76 -3.03 7.40 3.91
C SER A 76 -2.83 7.25 2.40
N ILE A 77 -2.43 6.06 1.97
CA ILE A 77 -2.06 5.77 0.59
C ILE A 77 -2.77 4.51 0.13
N ASN A 78 -3.47 4.62 -1.00
CA ASN A 78 -4.08 3.49 -1.67
C ASN A 78 -3.41 3.32 -3.02
N LEU A 79 -2.88 2.12 -3.25
CA LEU A 79 -2.29 1.73 -4.51
C LEU A 79 -3.03 0.51 -5.06
N SER A 80 -3.31 0.53 -6.35
CA SER A 80 -3.95 -0.60 -7.02
C SER A 80 -3.06 -1.85 -6.95
N HIS A 81 -3.46 -2.85 -6.18
CA HIS A 81 -2.68 -4.08 -5.99
C HIS A 81 -2.46 -4.87 -7.30
N SER A 82 -3.28 -4.63 -8.32
CA SER A 82 -3.05 -5.18 -9.66
C SER A 82 -1.85 -4.57 -10.39
N ALA A 83 -1.31 -3.46 -9.89
CA ALA A 83 -0.13 -2.80 -10.44
C ALA A 83 1.14 -3.03 -9.60
N ALA A 84 1.01 -3.33 -8.31
CA ALA A 84 2.16 -3.50 -7.43
C ALA A 84 1.82 -4.42 -6.25
N ASP A 85 2.81 -5.19 -5.81
CA ASP A 85 2.77 -5.92 -4.55
C ASP A 85 3.29 -5.05 -3.38
N SER A 86 3.35 -5.63 -2.18
CA SER A 86 3.84 -4.93 -0.99
C SER A 86 5.30 -4.49 -1.10
N ILE A 87 6.15 -5.26 -1.79
CA ILE A 87 7.56 -4.90 -1.99
C ILE A 87 7.64 -3.67 -2.87
N THR A 88 6.96 -3.69 -4.02
CA THR A 88 6.92 -2.57 -4.96
C THR A 88 6.31 -1.32 -4.32
N PHE A 89 5.28 -1.49 -3.49
CA PHE A 89 4.69 -0.40 -2.71
C PHE A 89 5.72 0.22 -1.75
N MET A 90 6.46 -0.59 -0.99
CA MET A 90 7.50 -0.08 -0.09
C MET A 90 8.65 0.59 -0.84
N THR A 91 9.08 0.03 -1.99
CA THR A 91 10.07 0.67 -2.86
C THR A 91 9.58 2.03 -3.32
N PHE A 92 8.33 2.14 -3.77
CA PHE A 92 7.73 3.43 -4.15
C PHE A 92 7.77 4.43 -2.99
N LEU A 93 7.42 4.02 -1.76
CA LEU A 93 7.42 4.92 -0.59
C LEU A 93 8.82 5.42 -0.24
N ASN A 94 9.81 4.54 -0.25
CA ASN A 94 11.19 4.93 0.03
C ASN A 94 11.69 5.95 -1.00
N CYS A 95 11.43 5.70 -2.28
CA CYS A 95 11.87 6.61 -3.34
C CYS A 95 11.11 7.93 -3.32
N TRP A 96 9.82 7.90 -3.00
CA TRP A 96 9.07 9.14 -2.78
C TRP A 96 9.66 9.94 -1.60
N ALA A 97 10.05 9.28 -0.50
CA ALA A 97 10.69 9.94 0.63
C ALA A 97 12.05 10.55 0.24
N ASP A 98 12.88 9.83 -0.51
CA ASP A 98 14.17 10.32 -1.01
C ASP A 98 14.00 11.56 -1.89
N GLU A 99 13.04 11.53 -2.81
CA GLU A 99 12.68 12.67 -3.68
C GLU A 99 12.23 13.89 -2.88
N MET A 100 11.39 13.70 -1.86
CA MET A 100 10.96 14.79 -0.99
C MET A 100 12.12 15.37 -0.18
N CYS A 101 13.01 14.53 0.35
CA CYS A 101 14.21 14.98 1.07
C CYS A 101 15.16 15.76 0.16
N ALA A 102 15.41 15.27 -1.05
CA ALA A 102 16.28 15.92 -2.03
C ALA A 102 15.69 17.26 -2.49
N LEU A 103 14.38 17.32 -2.73
CA LEU A 103 13.67 18.55 -3.06
C LEU A 103 13.84 19.62 -1.96
N VAL A 104 13.69 19.24 -0.69
CA VAL A 104 13.89 20.16 0.45
C VAL A 104 15.35 20.60 0.57
N ALA A 105 16.30 19.71 0.33
CA ALA A 105 17.73 20.02 0.36
C ALA A 105 18.24 20.78 -0.87
N GLY A 106 17.43 20.91 -1.92
CA GLY A 106 17.82 21.53 -3.19
C GLY A 106 18.85 20.71 -3.98
N VAL A 107 18.88 19.39 -3.78
CA VAL A 107 19.76 18.46 -4.49
C VAL A 107 18.95 17.49 -5.36
N SER A 108 19.61 16.79 -6.28
CA SER A 108 18.99 15.72 -7.08
C SER A 108 19.13 14.37 -6.38
N VAL A 109 18.09 13.52 -6.45
CA VAL A 109 18.21 12.10 -6.07
C VAL A 109 19.10 11.36 -7.07
N ALA A 110 19.77 10.30 -6.61
CA ALA A 110 20.49 9.39 -7.48
C ALA A 110 19.51 8.71 -8.45
N GLU A 111 19.89 8.59 -9.73
CA GLU A 111 19.07 7.91 -10.73
C GLU A 111 18.96 6.42 -10.39
N VAL A 112 17.73 5.96 -10.14
CA VAL A 112 17.43 4.55 -9.92
C VAL A 112 16.75 3.99 -11.16
N THR A 113 17.35 2.96 -11.74
CA THR A 113 16.77 2.24 -12.88
C THR A 113 15.90 1.11 -12.37
N TYR A 114 14.59 1.20 -12.60
CA TYR A 114 13.67 0.09 -12.36
C TYR A 114 13.44 -0.68 -13.66
N CYS A 115 13.68 -1.99 -13.63
CA CYS A 115 13.32 -2.87 -14.73
C CYS A 115 11.83 -3.23 -14.64
N PHE A 116 10.98 -2.53 -15.38
CA PHE A 116 9.58 -2.89 -15.54
C PHE A 116 9.43 -4.00 -16.58
N GLY A 117 9.77 -5.24 -16.21
CA GLY A 117 9.65 -6.42 -17.09
C GLY A 117 8.23 -6.97 -17.21
N ALA A 118 7.21 -6.12 -17.33
CA ALA A 118 5.82 -6.58 -17.46
C ALA A 118 5.61 -7.39 -18.74
N ASP A 119 6.36 -7.08 -19.79
CA ASP A 119 6.49 -7.83 -21.04
C ASP A 119 7.16 -9.19 -20.83
N VAL A 120 8.26 -9.25 -20.06
CA VAL A 120 8.95 -10.49 -19.71
C VAL A 120 8.03 -11.40 -18.90
N ILE A 121 7.31 -10.85 -17.92
CA ILE A 121 6.31 -11.60 -17.14
C ILE A 121 5.22 -12.14 -18.07
N LYS A 122 4.67 -11.30 -18.96
CA LYS A 122 3.63 -11.72 -19.93
C LYS A 122 4.08 -12.85 -20.86
N GLN A 123 5.35 -12.88 -21.27
CA GLN A 123 5.90 -13.97 -22.10
C GLN A 123 5.92 -15.32 -21.39
N HIS A 124 5.96 -15.32 -20.05
CA HIS A 124 6.09 -16.53 -19.23
C HIS A 124 4.79 -16.89 -18.50
N LEU A 125 3.77 -16.04 -18.58
CA LEU A 125 2.43 -16.35 -18.09
C LEU A 125 1.77 -17.36 -19.04
N LEU A 126 1.28 -18.46 -18.48
CA LEU A 126 0.49 -19.43 -19.23
C LEU A 126 -0.75 -18.73 -19.82
N SER A 127 -1.03 -19.00 -21.09
CA SER A 127 -2.18 -18.47 -21.82
C SER A 127 -3.53 -18.95 -21.25
N GLU A 128 -3.50 -20.05 -20.48
CA GLU A 128 -4.68 -20.67 -19.88
C GLU A 128 -4.60 -20.56 -18.35
N ARG A 129 -5.65 -20.02 -17.73
CA ARG A 129 -5.76 -19.99 -16.26
C ARG A 129 -6.25 -21.36 -15.79
N ALA A 130 -5.52 -22.01 -14.89
CA ALA A 130 -6.00 -23.22 -14.25
C ALA A 130 -7.33 -22.94 -13.51
N PRO A 131 -8.33 -23.83 -13.59
CA PRO A 131 -9.56 -23.71 -12.82
C PRO A 131 -9.25 -23.58 -11.32
N LEU A 132 -9.93 -22.65 -10.63
CA LEU A 132 -9.78 -22.47 -9.18
C LEU A 132 -10.32 -23.67 -8.35
N SER A 133 -10.80 -24.74 -8.99
CA SER A 133 -11.52 -25.83 -8.33
C SER A 133 -10.66 -26.84 -7.57
N ASP A 134 -9.33 -26.79 -7.65
CA ASP A 134 -8.48 -27.88 -7.12
C ASP A 134 -7.51 -27.44 -6.02
N VAL A 135 -7.71 -26.29 -5.37
CA VAL A 135 -7.02 -25.96 -4.11
C VAL A 135 -7.83 -26.50 -2.93
N VAL A 136 -8.01 -27.83 -2.90
CA VAL A 136 -8.43 -28.56 -1.70
C VAL A 136 -7.20 -29.34 -1.23
N GLY A 137 -6.60 -28.88 -0.14
CA GLY A 137 -5.69 -29.67 0.69
C GLY A 137 -4.27 -29.90 0.15
N LEU A 138 -3.41 -28.88 0.21
CA LEU A 138 -2.03 -29.12 0.64
C LEU A 138 -1.79 -28.30 1.90
N GLU A 139 -2.09 -28.92 3.04
CA GLU A 139 -1.46 -28.54 4.30
C GLU A 139 0.05 -28.68 4.13
N HIS A 140 0.75 -27.55 4.05
CA HIS A 140 2.17 -27.55 4.34
C HIS A 140 2.32 -27.83 5.84
N THR A 141 2.67 -29.08 6.16
CA THR A 141 3.16 -29.46 7.48
C THR A 141 4.47 -28.71 7.73
N VAL A 142 4.39 -27.51 8.30
CA VAL A 142 5.55 -26.85 8.91
C VAL A 142 5.76 -27.52 10.26
N GLY A 143 6.91 -28.19 10.39
CA GLY A 143 7.29 -28.94 11.59
C GLY A 143 7.20 -28.08 12.85
N GLY A 144 6.21 -28.37 13.67
CA GLY A 144 6.09 -27.85 15.03
C GLY A 144 7.08 -28.57 15.95
N VAL A 145 8.00 -27.79 16.52
CA VAL A 145 8.80 -28.16 17.68
C VAL A 145 7.82 -28.52 18.81
N GLY A 146 7.86 -29.76 19.27
CA GLY A 146 7.04 -30.23 20.38
C GLY A 146 7.39 -29.48 21.68
N GLN A 147 6.42 -28.73 22.20
CA GLN A 147 6.35 -28.42 23.63
C GLN A 147 5.49 -29.52 24.29
N GLU A 148 6.13 -30.37 25.08
CA GLU A 148 5.45 -31.25 26.03
C GLU A 148 4.80 -30.39 27.13
N GLU A 149 3.47 -30.31 27.14
CA GLU A 149 2.72 -29.94 28.34
C GLU A 149 2.63 -31.18 29.25
N LYS A 150 3.29 -31.11 30.41
CA LYS A 150 3.10 -32.08 31.49
C LYS A 150 1.85 -31.72 32.29
N GLU A 151 0.83 -32.56 32.16
CA GLU A 151 -0.36 -32.58 33.01
C GLU A 151 0.03 -33.06 34.42
N ILE A 152 -0.12 -32.19 35.43
CA ILE A 152 0.02 -32.53 36.85
C ILE A 152 -1.34 -33.03 37.34
N ARG A 153 -1.44 -34.34 37.61
CA ARG A 153 -2.55 -34.93 38.39
C ARG A 153 -2.28 -34.72 39.87
N ASN A 154 -3.19 -34.03 40.54
CA ASN A 154 -3.26 -33.98 41.99
C ASN A 154 -3.95 -35.25 42.51
N GLU A 155 -3.27 -35.95 43.43
CA GLU A 155 -3.90 -36.73 44.51
C GLU A 155 -3.59 -36.03 45.83
#